data_AF-A0AAV5AR69-F1
#
_entry.id   AF-A0AAV5AR69-F1
#
_cell.length_a   1.000
_cell.length_b   1.000
_cell.length_c   1.000
_cell.angle_alpha   90.00
_cell.angle_beta   90.00
_cell.angle_gamma   90.00
#
_symmetry.space_group_name_H-M   'P 1'
#
loop_
_entity.id
_entity.type
_entity.pdbx_description
1 polymer ?
#
loop_
_entity_poly.entity_id
_entity_poly.type
_entity_poly.pdbx_seq_one_letter_code
_entity_poly.pdbx_strand_id
1 'polypeptide(L)'
;MIALNAFATVTVHCLILRNGIFVPQTFQKGTSRQGNIHKFNDKYWSRSDGFPIRPPSNLPPSGNEHLLIALGEVLGSGRVGTVHHATLLTHHTELPPLIIKVSQHKWSENMEKEAWFYKELEQLQEIAIPRCYGFFQVHIEEGSEVLTWKVDSTAEYNGRNQTPEHPSNPTLLSILLLECLGERMPLRQPLDTIE
;
A
#
# COMPACT_ATOMS: atom_id res chain seq x y z
N MET A 1 11.11 -4.94 -19.44
CA MET A 1 10.56 -4.04 -18.40
C MET A 1 9.12 -4.45 -18.17
N ILE A 2 8.80 -4.98 -17.00
CA ILE A 2 7.45 -5.43 -16.67
C ILE A 2 6.52 -4.21 -16.55
N ALA A 3 5.35 -4.28 -17.17
CA ALA A 3 4.38 -3.20 -17.15
C ALA A 3 3.78 -3.01 -15.74
N LEU A 4 3.54 -1.75 -15.33
CA LEU A 4 2.92 -1.41 -14.04
C LEU A 4 1.56 -2.11 -13.82
N ASN A 5 0.88 -2.48 -14.90
CA ASN A 5 -0.43 -3.10 -14.84
C ASN A 5 -0.40 -4.64 -15.04
N ALA A 6 0.77 -5.28 -15.06
CA ALA A 6 0.93 -6.69 -15.44
C ALA A 6 0.29 -7.69 -14.44
N PHE A 7 0.33 -7.39 -13.15
CA PHE A 7 -0.13 -8.32 -12.12
C PHE A 7 -1.62 -8.23 -11.87
N ALA A 8 -2.31 -9.36 -11.96
CA ALA A 8 -3.69 -9.53 -11.52
C ALA A 8 -3.78 -9.97 -10.06
N THR A 9 -2.76 -10.67 -9.57
CA THR A 9 -2.76 -11.28 -8.25
C THR A 9 -1.38 -11.29 -7.63
N VAL A 10 -1.33 -11.27 -6.29
CA VAL A 10 -0.09 -11.37 -5.51
C VAL A 10 -0.31 -12.32 -4.34
N THR A 11 0.52 -13.34 -4.20
CA THR A 11 0.56 -14.17 -2.99
C THR A 11 1.65 -13.66 -2.05
N VAL A 12 1.25 -13.34 -0.83
CA VAL A 12 2.15 -12.86 0.23
C VAL A 12 2.34 -13.95 1.27
N HIS A 13 3.58 -14.39 1.45
CA HIS A 13 4.02 -15.26 2.53
C HIS A 13 4.40 -14.42 3.75
N CYS A 14 4.36 -15.03 4.94
CA CYS A 14 4.80 -14.42 6.21
C CYS A 14 3.99 -13.19 6.67
N LEU A 15 2.76 -13.01 6.18
CA LEU A 15 1.87 -11.90 6.57
C LEU A 15 0.75 -12.31 7.52
N ILE A 16 0.09 -13.43 7.23
CA ILE A 16 -1.08 -13.90 7.97
C ILE A 16 -0.70 -15.13 8.78
N LEU A 17 -1.03 -15.12 10.08
CA LEU A 17 -0.98 -16.30 10.94
C LEU A 17 -2.38 -16.87 11.12
N ARG A 18 -2.47 -18.20 11.07
CA ARG A 18 -3.66 -18.96 11.44
C ARG A 18 -3.24 -20.09 12.35
N ASN A 19 -3.81 -20.15 13.55
CA ASN A 19 -3.44 -21.12 14.58
C ASN A 19 -1.91 -21.13 14.86
N GLY A 20 -1.28 -19.95 14.87
CA GLY A 20 0.15 -19.78 15.10
C GLY A 20 1.07 -20.13 13.91
N ILE A 21 0.51 -20.53 12.76
CA ILE A 21 1.29 -20.90 11.57
C ILE A 21 1.08 -19.85 10.47
N PHE A 22 2.16 -19.45 9.80
CA PHE A 22 2.06 -18.56 8.64
C PHE A 22 1.38 -19.27 7.46
N VAL A 23 0.33 -18.65 6.94
CA VAL A 23 -0.38 -19.12 5.75
C VAL A 23 -0.14 -18.14 4.60
N PRO A 24 0.25 -18.63 3.40
CA PRO A 24 0.33 -17.78 2.22
C PRO A 24 -1.07 -17.24 1.88
N GLN A 25 -1.16 -15.94 1.59
CA GLN A 25 -2.44 -15.32 1.24
C GLN A 25 -2.38 -14.69 -0.16
N THR A 26 -3.31 -15.08 -1.02
CA THR A 26 -3.44 -14.52 -2.37
C THR A 26 -4.39 -13.33 -2.38
N PHE A 27 -3.88 -12.18 -2.78
CA PHE A 27 -4.62 -10.95 -2.97
C PHE A 27 -5.00 -10.79 -4.43
N GLN A 28 -6.21 -10.29 -4.65
CA GLN A 28 -6.75 -9.97 -5.97
C GLN A 28 -6.60 -8.48 -6.24
N LYS A 29 -6.34 -8.10 -7.50
CA LYS A 29 -6.27 -6.69 -7.88
C LYS A 29 -7.58 -5.99 -7.56
N GLY A 30 -7.52 -4.99 -6.70
CA GLY A 30 -8.65 -4.17 -6.33
C GLY A 30 -8.89 -3.04 -7.33
N THR A 31 -10.08 -2.46 -7.29
CA THR A 31 -10.36 -1.21 -8.01
C THR A 31 -10.09 -0.03 -7.09
N SER A 32 -9.27 0.92 -7.51
CA SER A 32 -9.17 2.21 -6.80
C SER A 32 -10.36 3.09 -7.18
N ARG A 33 -11.28 3.37 -6.27
CA ARG A 33 -12.33 4.37 -6.49
C ARG A 33 -11.75 5.77 -6.35
N GLN A 34 -12.25 6.67 -7.19
CA GLN A 34 -11.93 8.09 -7.09
C GLN A 34 -12.32 8.57 -5.69
N GLY A 35 -11.33 9.07 -4.94
CA GLY A 35 -11.62 9.74 -3.69
C GLY A 35 -12.54 10.92 -3.95
N ASN A 36 -13.49 11.20 -3.05
CA ASN A 36 -14.29 12.41 -3.12
C ASN A 36 -13.39 13.64 -2.87
N ILE A 37 -12.68 14.11 -3.90
CA ILE A 37 -11.83 15.32 -3.83
C ILE A 37 -12.70 16.56 -3.58
N HIS A 38 -13.99 16.51 -3.94
CA HIS A 38 -14.98 17.59 -3.80
C HIS A 38 -15.28 18.05 -2.36
N LYS A 39 -14.54 17.59 -1.34
CA LYS A 39 -14.68 18.06 0.05
C LYS A 39 -13.46 18.81 0.58
N PHE A 40 -12.42 19.01 -0.23
CA PHE A 40 -11.35 19.95 0.12
C PHE A 40 -11.85 21.38 -0.10
N ASN A 41 -12.55 21.90 0.92
CA ASN A 41 -12.92 23.30 1.14
C ASN A 41 -12.80 24.22 -0.10
N ASP A 42 -13.84 24.23 -0.95
CA ASP A 42 -13.94 24.93 -2.25
C ASP A 42 -13.60 26.43 -2.22
N LYS A 43 -13.42 27.02 -1.03
CA LYS A 43 -13.24 28.45 -0.84
C LYS A 43 -11.86 28.99 -1.22
N TYR A 44 -10.82 28.14 -1.30
CA TYR A 44 -9.44 28.62 -1.47
C TYR A 44 -8.65 28.00 -2.62
N TRP A 45 -9.19 27.01 -3.34
CA TRP A 45 -8.47 26.31 -4.41
C TRP A 45 -9.26 26.10 -5.70
N SER A 46 -10.43 26.74 -5.81
CA SER A 46 -11.22 26.75 -7.04
C SER A 46 -10.54 27.66 -8.06
N ARG A 47 -9.61 27.07 -8.81
CA ARG A 47 -9.14 27.61 -10.09
C ARG A 47 -10.35 27.99 -10.95
N SER A 48 -10.40 29.22 -11.44
CA SER A 48 -11.49 29.70 -12.31
C SER A 48 -11.59 28.92 -13.63
N ASP A 49 -10.49 28.28 -14.03
CA ASP A 49 -10.33 27.38 -15.18
C ASP A 49 -10.63 25.90 -14.86
N GLY A 50 -11.02 25.57 -13.63
CA GLY A 50 -11.27 24.19 -13.20
C GLY A 50 -9.98 23.39 -12.92
N PHE A 51 -10.14 22.10 -12.66
CA PHE A 51 -8.98 21.20 -12.52
C PHE A 51 -8.40 20.86 -13.89
N PRO A 52 -7.06 20.77 -14.03
CA PRO A 52 -6.45 20.33 -15.28
C PRO A 52 -6.98 18.94 -15.66
N ILE A 53 -7.28 18.76 -16.94
CA ILE A 53 -7.72 17.45 -17.46
C ILE A 53 -6.57 16.46 -17.28
N ARG A 54 -6.87 15.32 -16.66
CA ARG A 54 -5.90 14.24 -16.53
C ARG A 54 -5.55 13.72 -17.94
N PRO A 55 -4.26 13.64 -18.29
CA PRO A 55 -3.84 12.98 -19.51
C PRO A 55 -4.31 11.51 -19.54
N PRO A 56 -4.58 10.95 -20.73
CA PRO A 56 -4.91 9.54 -20.85
C PRO A 56 -3.79 8.67 -20.28
N SER A 57 -4.16 7.54 -19.67
CA SER A 57 -3.19 6.55 -19.20
C SER A 57 -2.46 5.95 -20.39
N ASN A 58 -1.14 5.79 -20.26
CA ASN A 58 -0.31 5.10 -21.25
C ASN A 58 -0.02 3.65 -20.84
N LEU A 59 -0.62 3.17 -19.74
CA LEU A 59 -0.45 1.80 -19.30
C LEU A 59 -1.10 0.82 -20.28
N PRO A 60 -0.47 -0.33 -20.53
CA PRO A 60 -1.13 -1.40 -21.24
C PRO A 60 -2.36 -1.89 -20.44
N PRO A 61 -3.27 -2.63 -21.11
CA PRO A 61 -4.34 -3.34 -20.44
C PRO A 61 -3.81 -4.18 -19.26
N SER A 62 -4.68 -4.42 -18.27
CA SER A 62 -4.30 -5.24 -17.12
C SER A 62 -3.84 -6.62 -17.58
N GLY A 63 -2.66 -7.02 -17.13
CA GLY A 63 -2.13 -8.35 -17.36
C GLY A 63 -2.77 -9.37 -16.43
N ASN A 64 -2.41 -10.63 -16.63
CA ASN A 64 -2.87 -11.78 -15.84
C ASN A 64 -1.72 -12.43 -15.05
N GLU A 65 -0.63 -11.69 -14.83
CA GLU A 65 0.52 -12.24 -14.11
C GLU A 65 0.22 -12.40 -12.61
N HIS A 66 0.93 -13.37 -12.02
CA HIS A 66 0.83 -13.72 -10.62
C HIS A 66 2.20 -13.58 -9.97
N LEU A 67 2.29 -12.83 -8.88
CA LEU A 67 3.54 -12.58 -8.17
C LEU A 67 3.56 -13.31 -6.83
N LEU A 68 4.62 -14.06 -6.53
CA LEU A 68 4.83 -14.61 -5.19
C LEU A 68 5.91 -13.82 -4.45
N ILE A 69 5.59 -13.35 -3.26
CA ILE A 69 6.50 -12.60 -2.40
C ILE A 69 6.46 -13.09 -0.94
N ALA A 70 7.56 -12.90 -0.23
CA ALA A 70 7.61 -13.00 1.23
C ALA A 70 7.71 -11.61 1.85
N LEU A 71 6.93 -11.39 2.91
CA LEU A 71 6.98 -10.19 3.73
C LEU A 71 8.30 -10.14 4.50
N GLY A 72 9.07 -9.08 4.29
CA GLY A 72 10.33 -8.83 4.98
C GLY A 72 10.18 -7.90 6.19
N GLU A 73 11.30 -7.28 6.55
CA GLU A 73 11.38 -6.34 7.66
C GLU A 73 10.54 -5.07 7.45
N VAL A 74 10.18 -4.43 8.56
CA VAL A 74 9.44 -3.18 8.58
C VAL A 74 10.37 -2.02 8.24
N LEU A 75 10.01 -1.26 7.21
CA LEU A 75 10.71 -0.03 6.81
C LEU A 75 10.15 1.21 7.51
N GLY A 76 8.85 1.21 7.78
CA GLY A 76 8.18 2.31 8.44
C GLY A 76 6.71 2.01 8.69
N SER A 77 6.10 2.74 9.62
CA SER A 77 4.69 2.64 9.92
C SER A 77 4.05 4.02 9.95
N GLY A 78 2.80 4.10 9.52
CA GLY A 78 1.99 5.29 9.61
C GLY A 78 0.52 4.93 9.77
N ARG A 79 -0.31 5.96 9.87
CA ARG A 79 -1.76 5.82 10.16
C ARG A 79 -2.49 4.82 9.25
N VAL A 80 -2.17 4.78 7.97
CA VAL A 80 -2.90 3.95 6.99
C VAL A 80 -2.34 2.53 6.92
N GLY A 81 -1.06 2.34 7.23
CA GLY A 81 -0.40 1.06 6.99
C GLY A 81 1.06 1.04 7.40
N THR A 82 1.60 -0.18 7.43
CA THR A 82 3.02 -0.45 7.65
C THR A 82 3.66 -0.84 6.32
N VAL A 83 4.84 -0.30 6.04
CA VAL A 83 5.64 -0.56 4.84
C VAL A 83 6.70 -1.59 5.19
N HIS A 84 6.84 -2.60 4.34
CA HIS A 84 7.81 -3.67 4.48
C HIS A 84 8.61 -3.85 3.20
N HIS A 85 9.83 -4.36 3.35
CA HIS A 85 10.51 -4.99 2.22
C HIS A 85 9.70 -6.19 1.70
N ALA A 86 9.75 -6.43 0.39
CA ALA A 86 9.17 -7.60 -0.25
C ALA A 86 10.26 -8.41 -0.95
N THR A 87 10.42 -9.68 -0.54
CA THR A 87 11.36 -10.60 -1.19
C THR A 87 10.61 -11.38 -2.28
N LEU A 88 11.09 -11.30 -3.52
CA LEU A 88 10.53 -12.08 -4.62
C LEU A 88 10.82 -13.57 -4.41
N LEU A 89 9.78 -14.39 -4.47
CA LEU A 89 9.89 -15.85 -4.47
C LEU A 89 9.82 -16.42 -5.89
N THR A 90 9.27 -15.66 -6.84
CA THR A 90 9.31 -15.98 -8.27
C THR A 90 10.52 -15.34 -8.94
N HIS A 91 11.05 -16.00 -9.98
CA HIS A 91 12.12 -15.46 -10.79
C HIS A 91 11.61 -14.38 -11.75
N HIS A 92 11.55 -13.12 -11.30
CA HIS A 92 11.39 -11.95 -12.16
C HIS A 92 12.64 -11.09 -12.10
N THR A 93 13.62 -11.36 -12.95
CA THR A 93 14.89 -10.61 -13.00
C THR A 93 14.73 -9.18 -13.50
N GLU A 94 13.56 -8.83 -14.05
CA GLU A 94 13.26 -7.49 -14.58
C GLU A 94 12.56 -6.56 -13.58
N LEU A 95 12.15 -7.06 -12.41
CA LEU A 95 11.54 -6.20 -11.40
C LEU A 95 12.62 -5.50 -10.56
N PRO A 96 12.46 -4.19 -10.30
CA PRO A 96 13.28 -3.54 -9.29
C PRO A 96 12.96 -4.12 -7.91
N PRO A 97 13.78 -3.83 -6.89
CA PRO A 97 13.44 -4.16 -5.52
C PRO A 97 12.06 -3.62 -5.14
N LEU A 98 11.26 -4.43 -4.44
CA LEU A 98 9.87 -4.11 -4.14
C LEU A 98 9.66 -3.88 -2.64
N ILE A 99 8.63 -3.07 -2.35
CA ILE A 99 8.07 -2.92 -1.02
C ILE A 99 6.57 -3.21 -1.07
N ILE A 100 6.03 -3.62 0.07
CA ILE A 100 4.61 -3.80 0.26
C ILE A 100 4.15 -2.91 1.41
N LYS A 101 3.11 -2.11 1.16
CA LYS A 101 2.41 -1.38 2.22
C LYS A 101 1.15 -2.15 2.59
N VAL A 102 1.07 -2.59 3.84
CA VAL A 102 -0.04 -3.37 4.38
C VAL A 102 -0.94 -2.45 5.19
N SER A 103 -2.25 -2.47 4.93
CA SER A 103 -3.19 -1.59 5.63
C SER A 103 -3.31 -1.93 7.12
N GLN A 104 -3.44 -0.90 7.96
CA GLN A 104 -3.84 -1.08 9.36
C GLN A 104 -5.30 -1.55 9.48
N HIS A 105 -5.65 -2.07 10.65
CA HIS A 105 -7.01 -2.52 10.99
C HIS A 105 -8.03 -1.39 10.73
N LYS A 106 -9.10 -1.66 9.96
CA LYS A 106 -10.12 -0.67 9.51
C LYS A 106 -9.65 0.43 8.54
N TRP A 107 -8.41 0.41 8.04
CA TRP A 107 -7.89 1.44 7.12
C TRP A 107 -7.81 1.00 5.65
N SER A 108 -8.43 -0.13 5.30
CA SER A 108 -8.45 -0.67 3.92
C SER A 108 -9.01 0.31 2.88
N GLU A 109 -10.04 1.09 3.22
CA GLU A 109 -10.60 2.14 2.36
C GLU A 109 -9.63 3.32 2.16
N ASN A 110 -8.82 3.63 3.18
CA ASN A 110 -7.82 4.68 3.06
C ASN A 110 -6.65 4.24 2.18
N MET A 111 -6.33 2.94 2.19
CA MET A 111 -5.36 2.36 1.25
C MET A 111 -5.86 2.47 -0.19
N GLU A 112 -7.15 2.28 -0.43
CA GLU A 112 -7.76 2.46 -1.76
C GLU A 112 -7.61 3.92 -2.27
N LYS A 113 -7.80 4.91 -1.39
CA LYS A 113 -7.58 6.33 -1.72
C LYS A 113 -6.12 6.61 -2.06
N GLU A 114 -5.19 6.00 -1.32
CA GLU A 114 -3.76 6.09 -1.62
C GLU A 114 -3.42 5.45 -2.98
N ALA A 115 -4.00 4.29 -3.29
CA ALA A 115 -3.89 3.66 -4.60
C ALA A 115 -4.35 4.59 -5.74
N TRP A 116 -5.48 5.28 -5.50
CA TRP A 116 -6.02 6.23 -6.47
C TRP A 116 -5.04 7.39 -6.74
N PHE A 117 -4.33 7.91 -5.73
CA PHE A 117 -3.29 8.93 -5.96
C PHE A 117 -2.18 8.43 -6.88
N TYR A 118 -1.68 7.21 -6.70
CA TYR A 118 -0.67 6.65 -7.62
C TYR A 118 -1.19 6.55 -9.05
N LYS A 119 -2.47 6.19 -9.23
CA LYS A 119 -3.12 6.15 -10.54
C LYS A 119 -3.22 7.54 -11.18
N GLU A 120 -3.59 8.58 -10.42
CA GLU A 120 -3.66 9.93 -10.95
C GLU A 120 -2.28 10.51 -11.27
N LEU A 121 -1.28 10.17 -10.45
CA LEU A 121 0.10 10.61 -10.60
C LEU A 121 0.95 9.66 -11.47
N GLU A 122 0.32 8.89 -12.37
CA GLU A 122 0.97 7.92 -13.25
C GLU A 122 2.20 8.49 -13.96
N GLN A 123 2.09 9.72 -14.48
CA GLN A 123 3.18 10.39 -15.21
C GLN A 123 4.36 10.83 -14.34
N LEU A 124 4.18 10.85 -13.01
CA LEU A 124 5.25 11.20 -12.06
C LEU A 124 5.93 9.98 -11.46
N GLN A 125 5.38 8.78 -11.68
CA GLN A 125 6.04 7.55 -11.27
C GLN A 125 7.38 7.43 -12.01
N GLU A 126 8.37 6.82 -11.34
CA GLU A 126 9.78 6.70 -11.79
C GLU A 126 10.59 8.00 -11.71
N ILE A 127 9.94 9.17 -11.69
CA ILE A 127 10.62 10.47 -11.66
C ILE A 127 10.63 11.02 -10.24
N ALA A 128 9.45 11.16 -9.65
CA ALA A 128 9.26 11.83 -8.36
C ALA A 128 8.60 10.93 -7.30
N ILE A 129 7.90 9.89 -7.72
CA ILE A 129 7.25 8.93 -6.82
C ILE A 129 7.55 7.49 -7.27
N PRO A 130 7.45 6.50 -6.35
CA PRO A 130 7.67 5.11 -6.71
C PRO A 130 6.69 4.61 -7.75
N ARG A 131 7.13 3.66 -8.58
CA ARG A 131 6.20 2.84 -9.37
C ARG A 131 5.22 2.10 -8.46
N CYS A 132 3.94 2.14 -8.82
CA CYS A 132 2.87 1.39 -8.17
C CYS A 132 2.40 0.28 -9.10
N TYR A 133 2.71 -0.96 -8.73
CA TYR A 133 2.36 -2.16 -9.49
C TYR A 133 0.91 -2.62 -9.25
N GLY A 134 0.29 -2.10 -8.20
CA GLY A 134 -1.14 -2.27 -8.00
C GLY A 134 -1.57 -2.16 -6.55
N PHE A 135 -2.89 -2.06 -6.42
CA PHE A 135 -3.64 -2.20 -5.19
C PHE A 135 -4.30 -3.56 -5.19
N PHE A 136 -4.12 -4.31 -4.11
CA PHE A 136 -4.65 -5.66 -4.00
C PHE A 136 -5.38 -5.85 -2.69
N GLN A 137 -6.41 -6.68 -2.70
CA GLN A 137 -7.29 -6.91 -1.57
C GLN A 137 -7.57 -8.39 -1.40
N VAL A 138 -7.85 -8.77 -0.16
CA VAL A 138 -8.24 -10.14 0.16
C VAL A 138 -9.19 -10.16 1.35
N HIS A 139 -10.12 -11.11 1.31
CA HIS A 139 -10.90 -11.40 2.49
C HIS A 139 -10.12 -12.35 3.40
N ILE A 140 -9.91 -11.94 4.65
CA ILE A 140 -9.25 -12.78 5.65
C ILE A 140 -10.29 -13.60 6.41
N GLU A 141 -9.95 -14.87 6.65
CA GLU A 141 -10.81 -15.76 7.43
C GLU A 141 -10.82 -15.35 8.90
N GLU A 142 -11.95 -15.61 9.57
CA GLU A 142 -12.09 -15.37 11.01
C GLU A 142 -11.04 -16.15 11.81
N GLY A 143 -10.49 -15.52 12.85
CA GLY A 143 -9.41 -16.09 13.65
C GLY A 143 -8.01 -15.97 13.02
N SER A 144 -7.90 -15.38 11.83
CA SER A 144 -6.60 -15.04 11.25
C SER A 144 -6.01 -13.78 11.91
N GLU A 145 -4.71 -13.80 12.17
CA GLU A 145 -3.96 -12.66 12.69
C GLU A 145 -3.09 -12.05 11.59
N VAL A 146 -3.16 -10.74 11.40
CA VAL A 146 -2.26 -10.02 10.49
C VAL A 146 -1.09 -9.47 11.28
N LEU A 147 0.13 -9.81 10.87
CA LEU A 147 1.36 -9.47 11.61
C LEU A 147 1.47 -7.97 11.92
N THR A 148 1.04 -7.11 11.01
CA THR A 148 1.18 -5.65 11.10
C THR A 148 0.22 -4.99 12.10
N TRP A 149 -0.85 -5.68 12.50
CA TRP A 149 -1.88 -5.11 13.38
C TRP A 149 -1.52 -5.17 14.86
N LYS A 150 -0.42 -5.86 15.22
CA LYS A 150 -0.01 -6.03 16.61
C LYS A 150 0.66 -4.80 17.24
N VAL A 151 0.94 -3.75 16.45
CA VAL A 151 1.79 -2.62 16.86
C VAL A 151 1.05 -1.53 17.67
N ASP A 152 -0.28 -1.48 17.66
CA ASP A 152 -1.04 -0.35 18.25
C ASP A 152 -1.49 -0.55 19.72
N SER A 153 -1.11 -1.63 20.39
CA SER A 153 -1.58 -1.88 21.77
C SER A 153 -0.82 -1.11 22.88
N THR A 154 0.22 -0.34 22.55
CA THR A 154 1.01 0.43 23.54
C THR A 154 1.05 1.94 23.32
N ALA A 155 0.33 2.49 22.33
CA ALA A 155 0.20 3.93 22.19
C ALA A 155 -0.96 4.43 23.07
N GLU A 156 -0.62 5.10 24.17
CA GLU A 156 -1.54 5.76 25.10
C GLU A 156 -2.60 6.59 24.35
N TYR A 157 -3.81 6.05 24.27
CA TYR A 157 -4.95 6.71 23.65
C TYR A 157 -5.54 7.72 24.65
N ASN A 158 -5.24 8.99 24.43
CA ASN A 158 -5.83 10.10 25.17
C ASN A 158 -7.36 10.12 25.02
N GLY A 159 -8.07 9.64 26.05
CA GLY A 159 -9.21 10.33 26.64
C GLY A 159 -10.45 10.60 25.77
N ARG A 160 -10.89 9.66 24.93
CA ARG A 160 -12.29 9.63 24.48
C ARG A 160 -12.87 8.25 24.70
N ASN A 161 -13.84 8.19 25.62
CA ASN A 161 -14.68 7.02 25.92
C ASN A 161 -15.23 6.43 24.61
N GLN A 162 -14.55 5.43 24.09
CA GLN A 162 -15.13 4.42 23.23
C GLN A 162 -15.16 3.16 24.08
N THR A 163 -16.35 2.67 24.35
CA THR A 163 -16.58 1.33 24.87
C THR A 163 -15.69 0.32 24.12
N PRO A 164 -15.16 -0.72 24.79
CA PRO A 164 -14.46 -1.80 24.11
C PRO A 164 -15.49 -2.64 23.36
N GLU A 165 -16.08 -2.09 22.31
CA GLU A 165 -16.69 -2.91 21.28
C GLU A 165 -15.58 -3.78 20.75
N HIS A 166 -15.67 -5.08 21.03
CA HIS A 166 -14.84 -6.10 20.42
C HIS A 166 -14.82 -5.79 18.92
N PRO A 167 -13.70 -5.29 18.36
CA PRO A 167 -13.73 -4.85 16.98
C PRO A 167 -14.04 -6.08 16.15
N SER A 168 -15.15 -6.03 15.40
CA SER A 168 -15.41 -7.01 14.35
C SER A 168 -14.10 -7.17 13.56
N ASN A 169 -13.62 -8.42 13.51
CA ASN A 169 -12.37 -8.72 12.80
C ASN A 169 -12.53 -8.19 11.36
N PRO A 170 -11.62 -7.35 10.86
CA PRO A 170 -11.77 -6.77 9.53
C PRO A 170 -11.70 -7.94 8.58
N THR A 171 -12.77 -8.18 7.86
CA THR A 171 -12.78 -9.25 6.87
C THR A 171 -11.95 -8.87 5.67
N LEU A 172 -11.58 -7.61 5.46
CA LEU A 172 -10.89 -7.12 4.26
C LEU A 172 -9.53 -6.52 4.58
N LEU A 173 -8.46 -7.12 4.04
CA LEU A 173 -7.09 -6.63 4.11
C LEU A 173 -6.66 -6.08 2.74
N SER A 174 -6.06 -4.89 2.74
CA SER A 174 -5.57 -4.23 1.53
C SER A 174 -4.06 -4.05 1.55
N ILE A 175 -3.43 -4.15 0.39
CA ILE A 175 -2.00 -3.91 0.20
C ILE A 175 -1.75 -3.01 -1.02
N LEU A 176 -0.65 -2.26 -0.99
CA LEU A 176 -0.04 -1.65 -2.17
C LEU A 176 1.30 -2.32 -2.45
N LEU A 177 1.52 -2.68 -3.72
CA LEU A 177 2.81 -3.15 -4.20
C LEU A 177 3.52 -2.00 -4.92
N LEU A 178 4.68 -1.60 -4.40
CA LEU A 178 5.42 -0.45 -4.90
C LEU A 178 6.88 -0.84 -5.17
N GLU A 179 7.54 -0.05 -6.02
CA GLU A 179 8.99 -0.05 -6.15
C GLU A 179 9.65 0.52 -4.88
N CYS A 180 10.82 -0.02 -4.52
CA CYS A 180 11.68 0.51 -3.47
C CYS A 180 12.64 1.55 -4.06
N LEU A 181 12.59 2.80 -3.59
CA LEU A 181 13.43 3.90 -4.09
C LEU A 181 14.78 4.03 -3.38
N GLY A 182 15.43 2.90 -3.08
CA GLY A 182 16.72 2.85 -2.39
C GLY A 182 16.60 2.84 -0.87
N GLU A 183 17.74 3.05 -0.19
CA GLU A 183 17.83 2.99 1.26
C GLU A 183 17.23 4.22 1.95
N ARG A 184 16.90 4.06 3.23
CA ARG A 184 16.36 5.14 4.06
C ARG A 184 17.39 6.26 4.15
N MET A 185 17.07 7.42 3.57
CA MET A 185 17.90 8.61 3.77
C MET A 185 17.96 8.97 5.27
N PRO A 186 19.16 9.26 5.81
CA PRO A 186 19.32 9.68 7.20
C PRO A 186 18.78 11.11 7.36
N LEU A 187 17.47 11.23 7.49
CA LEU A 187 16.85 12.51 7.82
C LEU A 187 17.33 12.91 9.22
N ARG A 188 18.00 14.07 9.32
CA ARG A 188 18.57 14.73 10.53
C ARG A 188 20.07 14.57 10.77
N GLN A 189 20.82 13.90 9.91
CA GLN A 189 22.27 14.09 9.87
C GLN A 189 22.58 15.16 8.83
N PRO A 190 23.47 16.13 9.11
CA PRO A 190 24.01 16.99 8.06
C PRO A 190 24.47 16.08 6.91
N LEU A 191 24.16 16.44 5.67
CA LEU A 191 24.81 15.81 4.53
C LEU A 191 26.30 16.14 4.69
N ASP A 192 27.07 15.17 5.18
CA ASP A 192 28.52 15.29 5.16
C ASP A 192 28.90 15.62 3.72
N THR A 193 29.66 16.70 3.58
CA THR A 193 30.04 17.23 2.28
C THR A 193 30.80 16.12 1.57
N ILE A 194 30.20 15.57 0.52
CA ILE A 194 30.84 14.58 -0.33
C ILE A 194 32.03 15.29 -0.97
N GLU A 195 33.25 14.94 -0.55
CA GLU A 195 34.50 15.32 -1.21
C GLU A 195 34.67 14.57 -2.53
#